data_AF-A0A0M3DL60-F1
#
_entry.id   AF-A0A0M3DL60-F1
#
_cell.length_a   1.000
_cell.length_b   1.000
_cell.length_c   1.000
_cell.angle_alpha   90.00
_cell.angle_beta   90.00
_cell.angle_gamma   90.00
#
_symmetry.space_group_name_H-M   'P 1'
#
loop_
_entity.id
_entity.type
_entity.pdbx_description
1 polymer ?
#
loop_
_entity_poly.entity_id
_entity_poly.type
_entity_poly.pdbx_seq_one_letter_code
_entity_poly.pdbx_strand_id
1 'polypeptide(L)'
;MRDFKTLVLQPKEYFKDFTREEYESKEPIKLRYWFIALIAVSILSGVVINLMMPDLLGDLGLEGMGKTGFIAFQWASYIVGPLISALICVNILYFVSKAFMGFVENEEIKDKKYFKSLLYFRFIVFSIVLAIVSLITTVAVSDIQAQTIASQLNNILIKLWATYFLYGVFKYYLQTKKLHKILPITLYILTLIFAVISIVNTMLATSI
;
A
#
# COMPACT_ATOMS: atom_id res chain seq x y z
N MET A 1 -24.12 11.96 0.19
CA MET A 1 -22.65 12.16 0.10
C MET A 1 -22.02 10.78 -0.04
N ARG A 2 -21.30 10.50 -1.13
CA ARG A 2 -20.64 9.18 -1.30
C ARG A 2 -19.53 9.06 -0.27
N ASP A 3 -19.52 7.99 0.52
CA ASP A 3 -18.57 7.84 1.61
C ASP A 3 -17.28 7.10 1.17
N PHE A 4 -16.24 7.20 2.00
CA PHE A 4 -14.96 6.52 1.74
C PHE A 4 -15.06 4.99 1.85
N LYS A 5 -16.03 4.46 2.59
CA LYS A 5 -16.24 3.02 2.72
C LYS A 5 -16.68 2.43 1.38
N THR A 6 -17.61 3.07 0.68
CA THR A 6 -18.03 2.67 -0.68
C THR A 6 -16.87 2.80 -1.67
N LEU A 7 -16.04 3.84 -1.57
CA LEU A 7 -14.86 3.99 -2.44
C LEU A 7 -13.88 2.80 -2.28
N VAL A 8 -13.60 2.39 -1.05
CA VAL A 8 -12.63 1.31 -0.77
C VAL A 8 -13.20 -0.07 -1.09
N LEU A 9 -14.46 -0.34 -0.73
CA LEU A 9 -15.08 -1.66 -0.86
C LEU A 9 -15.69 -1.90 -2.24
N GLN A 10 -16.28 -0.86 -2.85
CA GLN A 10 -17.08 -0.96 -4.05
C GLN A 10 -16.80 0.23 -4.98
N PRO A 11 -15.56 0.37 -5.50
CA PRO A 11 -15.16 1.50 -6.34
C PRO A 11 -16.05 1.64 -7.58
N LYS A 12 -16.61 0.53 -8.09
CA LYS A 12 -17.63 0.56 -9.15
C LYS A 12 -18.83 1.43 -8.75
N GLU A 13 -19.48 1.10 -7.63
CA GLU A 13 -20.68 1.82 -7.18
C GLU A 13 -20.33 3.25 -6.76
N TYR A 14 -19.13 3.48 -6.21
CA TYR A 14 -18.68 4.84 -5.89
C TYR A 14 -18.59 5.74 -7.14
N PHE A 15 -18.18 5.22 -8.29
CA PHE A 15 -18.00 6.01 -9.52
C PHE A 15 -19.20 5.99 -10.47
N LYS A 16 -20.13 5.03 -10.32
CA LYS A 16 -21.21 4.74 -11.26
C LYS A 16 -22.10 5.93 -11.63
N ASP A 17 -22.40 6.80 -10.67
CA ASP A 17 -23.35 7.90 -10.87
C ASP A 17 -22.67 9.26 -10.99
N PHE A 18 -21.35 9.33 -11.25
CA PHE A 18 -20.69 10.63 -11.33
C PHE A 18 -21.27 11.45 -12.49
N THR A 19 -22.01 12.51 -12.16
CA THR A 19 -22.49 13.45 -13.16
C THR A 19 -21.30 14.24 -13.72
N ARG A 20 -21.49 14.84 -14.90
CA ARG A 20 -20.45 15.63 -15.55
C ARG A 20 -20.03 16.84 -14.69
N GLU A 21 -21.00 17.48 -14.03
CA GLU A 21 -20.79 18.57 -13.07
C GLU A 21 -20.09 18.09 -11.79
N GLU A 22 -20.46 16.91 -11.26
CA GLU A 22 -19.72 16.29 -10.16
C GLU A 22 -18.29 15.95 -10.58
N TYR A 23 -18.01 15.70 -11.86
CA TYR A 23 -16.65 15.47 -12.38
C TYR A 23 -15.75 16.69 -12.30
N GLU A 24 -16.31 17.85 -12.61
CA GLU A 24 -15.58 19.10 -12.75
C GLU A 24 -15.45 19.85 -11.41
N SER A 25 -16.35 19.58 -10.45
CA SER A 25 -16.37 20.22 -9.12
C SER A 25 -15.72 19.39 -7.99
N LYS A 26 -15.02 18.29 -8.30
CA LYS A 26 -14.47 17.40 -7.26
C LYS A 26 -13.43 18.08 -6.40
N GLU A 27 -13.71 18.15 -5.10
CA GLU A 27 -12.66 18.39 -4.13
C GLU A 27 -11.75 17.16 -4.00
N PRO A 28 -10.43 17.34 -3.94
CA PRO A 28 -9.50 16.27 -3.62
C PRO A 28 -9.84 15.64 -2.28
N ILE A 29 -9.64 14.32 -2.18
CA ILE A 29 -9.77 13.59 -0.91
C ILE A 29 -8.90 14.27 0.16
N LYS A 30 -9.48 14.56 1.33
CA LYS A 30 -8.77 15.17 2.47
C LYS A 30 -7.79 14.17 3.08
N LEU A 31 -6.58 14.11 2.51
CA LEU A 31 -5.55 13.13 2.87
C LEU A 31 -4.93 13.35 4.26
N ARG A 32 -5.06 14.53 4.86
CA ARG A 32 -4.43 14.87 6.14
C ARG A 32 -4.73 13.85 7.24
N TYR A 33 -6.00 13.47 7.40
CA TYR A 33 -6.41 12.50 8.43
C TYR A 33 -5.89 11.09 8.13
N TRP A 34 -5.80 10.73 6.85
CA TRP A 34 -5.25 9.45 6.41
C TRP A 34 -3.75 9.35 6.68
N PHE A 35 -3.00 10.42 6.44
CA PHE A 35 -1.56 10.45 6.78
C PHE A 35 -1.33 10.39 8.30
N ILE A 36 -2.15 11.07 9.10
CA ILE A 36 -2.09 10.95 10.56
C ILE A 36 -2.34 9.51 11.00
N ALA A 37 -3.36 8.85 10.43
CA ALA A 37 -3.66 7.45 10.72
C ALA A 37 -2.52 6.51 10.31
N LEU A 38 -1.88 6.75 9.15
CA LEU A 38 -0.73 5.98 8.69
C LEU A 38 0.43 6.07 9.68
N ILE A 39 0.80 7.29 10.08
CA ILE A 39 1.89 7.52 11.05
C ILE A 39 1.56 6.82 12.38
N ALA A 40 0.33 6.98 12.89
CA ALA A 40 -0.08 6.37 14.15
C ALA A 40 0.05 4.84 14.11
N VAL A 41 -0.42 4.20 13.03
CA VAL A 41 -0.32 2.74 12.88
C VAL A 41 1.14 2.30 12.70
N SER A 42 1.97 3.04 11.95
CA SER A 42 3.39 2.72 11.79
C SER A 42 4.16 2.81 13.11
N ILE A 43 3.87 3.82 13.94
CA ILE A 43 4.39 3.92 15.30
C ILE A 43 3.99 2.70 16.13
N LEU A 44 2.70 2.35 16.14
CA LEU A 44 2.20 1.20 16.90
C LEU A 44 2.87 -0.10 16.44
N SER A 45 3.05 -0.30 15.14
CA SER A 45 3.80 -1.43 14.58
C SER A 45 5.23 -1.48 15.09
N GLY A 46 5.92 -0.34 15.12
CA GLY A 46 7.29 -0.25 15.64
C GLY A 46 7.40 -0.61 17.12
N VAL A 47 6.45 -0.15 17.94
CA VAL A 47 6.40 -0.50 19.37
C VAL A 47 6.25 -2.02 19.56
N VAL A 48 5.34 -2.66 18.83
CA VAL A 48 5.12 -4.11 18.95
C VAL A 48 6.33 -4.91 18.47
N ILE A 49 6.96 -4.51 17.36
CA ILE A 49 8.17 -5.19 16.85
C ILE A 49 9.29 -5.11 17.88
N ASN A 50 9.54 -3.94 18.46
CA ASN A 50 10.60 -3.77 19.47
C ASN A 50 10.32 -4.56 20.76
N LEU A 51 9.06 -4.83 21.10
CA LEU A 51 8.70 -5.68 22.24
C LEU A 51 8.90 -7.17 21.94
N MET A 52 8.60 -7.61 20.72
CA MET A 52 8.64 -9.02 20.33
C MET A 52 10.02 -9.48 19.82
N MET A 53 10.86 -8.56 19.35
CA MET A 53 12.18 -8.85 18.78
C MET A 53 13.24 -7.92 19.40
N PRO A 54 13.58 -8.11 20.70
CA PRO A 54 14.50 -7.22 21.41
C PRO A 54 15.94 -7.26 20.88
N ASP A 55 16.36 -8.36 20.23
CA ASP A 55 17.72 -8.57 19.72
C ASP A 55 17.96 -8.07 18.29
N LEU A 56 16.98 -7.39 17.68
CA LEU A 56 17.05 -6.85 16.31
C LEU A 56 18.27 -5.91 16.07
N LEU A 57 18.85 -5.37 17.16
CA LEU A 57 20.06 -4.55 17.17
C LEU A 57 21.31 -5.28 16.67
N GLY A 58 21.51 -6.54 17.08
CA GLY A 58 22.63 -7.36 16.66
C GLY A 58 22.50 -7.75 15.18
N ASP A 59 21.29 -8.14 14.78
CA ASP A 59 21.01 -8.65 13.43
C ASP A 59 21.12 -7.60 12.31
N LEU A 60 20.99 -6.30 12.64
CA LEU A 60 21.08 -5.21 11.67
C LEU A 60 22.51 -4.65 11.51
N GLY A 61 23.51 -5.19 12.23
CA GLY A 61 24.90 -4.74 12.12
C GLY A 61 25.14 -3.30 12.58
N LEU A 62 24.28 -2.78 13.46
CA LEU A 62 24.28 -1.40 13.94
C LEU A 62 24.91 -1.26 15.35
N GLU A 63 25.76 -2.22 15.73
CA GLU A 63 26.39 -2.33 17.04
C GLU A 63 27.21 -1.09 17.46
N GLY A 64 27.69 -0.30 16.48
CA GLY A 64 28.42 0.96 16.71
C GLY A 64 27.54 2.19 16.96
N MET A 65 26.22 2.09 16.77
CA MET A 65 25.29 3.18 17.01
C MET A 65 24.84 3.15 18.47
N GLY A 66 25.15 4.21 19.24
CA GLY A 66 24.72 4.31 20.63
C GLY A 66 23.20 4.10 20.76
N LYS A 67 22.78 3.31 21.76
CA LYS A 67 21.38 2.85 21.97
C LYS A 67 20.33 3.95 21.77
N THR A 68 20.60 5.16 22.26
CA THR A 68 19.72 6.34 22.12
C THR A 68 19.60 6.82 20.67
N GLY A 69 20.69 6.82 19.90
CA GLY A 69 20.71 7.24 18.51
C GLY A 69 19.94 6.25 17.62
N PHE A 70 20.10 4.95 17.84
CA PHE A 70 19.37 3.92 17.09
C PHE A 70 17.86 3.98 17.38
N ILE A 71 17.48 4.11 18.65
CA ILE A 71 16.07 4.29 19.03
C ILE A 71 15.50 5.54 18.32
N ALA A 72 16.20 6.68 18.37
CA ALA A 72 15.77 7.89 17.66
C ALA A 72 15.63 7.68 16.15
N PHE A 73 16.55 6.94 15.52
CA PHE A 73 16.50 6.60 14.10
C PHE A 73 15.33 5.68 13.75
N GLN A 74 15.06 4.65 14.55
CA GLN A 74 13.90 3.78 14.36
C GLN A 74 12.59 4.57 14.46
N TRP A 75 12.44 5.39 15.50
CA TRP A 75 11.26 6.24 15.68
C TRP A 75 11.08 7.23 14.53
N ALA A 76 12.17 7.87 14.08
CA ALA A 76 12.15 8.71 12.89
C ALA A 76 11.74 7.91 11.64
N SER A 77 12.22 6.68 11.49
CA SER A 77 11.89 5.80 10.37
C SER A 77 10.41 5.41 10.35
N TYR A 78 9.79 5.13 11.49
CA TYR A 78 8.35 4.83 11.57
C TYR A 78 7.46 6.04 11.26
N ILE A 79 7.96 7.26 11.41
CA ILE A 79 7.22 8.49 11.10
C ILE A 79 7.46 8.92 9.65
N VAL A 80 8.74 9.04 9.27
CA VAL A 80 9.18 9.62 8.00
C VAL A 80 9.13 8.58 6.88
N GLY A 81 9.46 7.32 7.17
CA GLY A 81 9.50 6.23 6.20
C GLY A 81 8.17 6.02 5.44
N PRO A 82 7.02 5.91 6.13
CA PRO A 82 5.72 5.78 5.46
C PRO A 82 5.37 6.99 4.58
N LEU A 83 5.76 8.20 4.99
CA LEU A 83 5.50 9.43 4.23
C LEU A 83 6.34 9.49 2.94
N ILE A 84 7.63 9.22 3.05
CA ILE A 84 8.53 9.14 1.89
C ILE A 84 8.09 8.02 0.95
N SER A 85 7.72 6.85 1.50
CA SER A 85 7.23 5.73 0.71
C SER A 85 5.95 6.08 -0.05
N ALA A 86 4.99 6.73 0.61
CA ALA A 86 3.78 7.21 -0.05
C ALA A 86 4.12 8.18 -1.19
N LEU A 87 5.00 9.14 -0.95
CA LEU A 87 5.45 10.12 -1.95
C LEU A 87 6.06 9.44 -3.17
N ILE A 88 7.02 8.53 -2.96
CA ILE A 88 7.74 7.85 -4.03
C ILE A 88 6.80 6.91 -4.80
N CYS A 89 6.12 6.00 -4.10
CA CYS A 89 5.27 4.99 -4.73
C CYS A 89 4.12 5.61 -5.52
N VAL A 90 3.48 6.66 -5.01
CA VAL A 90 2.37 7.33 -5.71
C VAL A 90 2.87 8.08 -6.94
N ASN A 91 4.02 8.73 -6.87
CA ASN A 91 4.56 9.43 -8.04
C ASN A 91 5.01 8.46 -9.14
N ILE A 92 5.64 7.34 -8.79
CA ILE A 92 5.97 6.27 -9.75
C ILE A 92 4.69 5.71 -10.36
N LEU A 93 3.69 5.34 -9.55
CA LEU A 93 2.45 4.79 -10.06
C LEU A 93 1.69 5.79 -10.94
N TYR A 94 1.70 7.08 -10.58
CA TYR A 94 1.15 8.14 -11.42
C TYR A 94 1.88 8.23 -12.75
N PHE A 95 3.22 8.22 -12.75
CA PHE A 95 4.03 8.29 -13.96
C PHE A 95 3.76 7.10 -14.88
N VAL A 96 3.75 5.88 -14.35
CA VAL A 96 3.42 4.66 -15.10
C VAL A 96 1.99 4.76 -15.65
N SER A 97 1.02 5.15 -14.82
CA SER A 97 -0.37 5.32 -15.28
C SER A 97 -0.48 6.34 -16.41
N LYS A 98 0.21 7.48 -16.30
CA LYS A 98 0.23 8.52 -17.33
C LYS A 98 0.86 8.02 -18.63
N ALA A 99 1.99 7.32 -18.55
CA ALA A 99 2.66 6.75 -19.71
C ALA A 99 1.73 5.75 -20.43
N PHE A 100 1.12 4.83 -19.68
CA PHE A 100 0.21 3.84 -20.23
C PHE A 100 -1.09 4.45 -20.78
N MET A 101 -1.63 5.53 -20.17
CA MET A 101 -2.74 6.28 -20.76
C MET A 101 -2.39 6.81 -22.16
N GLY A 102 -1.20 7.41 -22.31
CA GLY A 102 -0.72 7.88 -23.61
C GLY A 102 -0.51 6.75 -24.61
N PHE A 103 0.19 5.67 -24.21
CA PHE A 103 0.55 4.58 -25.14
C PHE A 103 -0.59 3.61 -25.47
N VAL A 104 -1.50 3.35 -24.52
CA VAL A 104 -2.53 2.31 -24.67
C VAL A 104 -3.90 2.91 -25.02
N GLU A 105 -4.23 4.07 -24.46
CA GLU A 105 -5.53 4.71 -24.66
C GLU A 105 -5.47 5.90 -25.63
N ASN A 106 -4.28 6.43 -25.95
CA ASN A 106 -4.11 7.71 -26.67
C ASN A 106 -4.87 8.87 -26.00
N GLU A 107 -4.94 8.84 -24.67
CA GLU A 107 -5.65 9.83 -23.86
C GLU A 107 -4.73 10.40 -22.77
N GLU A 108 -5.09 11.58 -22.26
CA GLU A 108 -4.40 12.21 -21.14
C GLU A 108 -5.24 12.20 -19.86
N ILE A 109 -4.56 12.15 -18.72
CA ILE A 109 -5.19 12.29 -17.40
C ILE A 109 -5.52 13.76 -17.17
N LYS A 110 -6.78 14.14 -17.43
CA LYS A 110 -7.27 15.53 -17.32
C LYS A 110 -7.13 16.12 -15.91
N ASP A 111 -7.57 15.39 -14.88
CA ASP A 111 -7.46 15.83 -13.49
C ASP A 111 -6.34 15.08 -12.75
N LYS A 112 -5.14 15.65 -12.85
CA LYS A 112 -3.94 15.17 -12.14
C LYS A 112 -4.10 15.20 -10.62
N LYS A 113 -4.75 16.23 -10.06
CA LYS A 113 -4.78 16.46 -8.61
C LYS A 113 -5.66 15.41 -7.94
N TYR A 114 -6.88 15.23 -8.43
CA TYR A 114 -7.80 14.23 -7.89
C TYR A 114 -7.31 12.80 -8.13
N PHE A 115 -6.75 12.51 -9.32
CA PHE A 115 -6.18 11.19 -9.58
C PHE A 115 -5.01 10.86 -8.64
N LYS A 116 -4.08 11.80 -8.41
CA LYS A 116 -3.04 11.60 -7.40
C LYS A 116 -3.62 11.40 -6.00
N SER A 117 -4.66 12.15 -5.62
CA SER A 117 -5.34 11.94 -4.33
C SER A 117 -5.94 10.54 -4.20
N LEU A 118 -6.53 9.97 -5.26
CA LEU A 118 -6.99 8.58 -5.27
C LEU A 118 -5.85 7.58 -5.09
N LEU A 119 -4.70 7.82 -5.72
CA LEU A 119 -3.52 6.95 -5.58
C LEU A 119 -2.91 7.02 -4.17
N TYR A 120 -2.84 8.22 -3.58
CA TYR A 120 -2.44 8.39 -2.17
C TYR A 120 -3.42 7.69 -1.24
N PHE A 121 -4.71 7.91 -1.42
CA PHE A 121 -5.74 7.28 -0.62
C PHE A 121 -5.64 5.75 -0.69
N ARG A 122 -5.52 5.19 -1.90
CA ARG A 122 -5.23 3.77 -2.12
C ARG A 122 -4.02 3.33 -1.31
N PHE A 123 -2.87 3.96 -1.51
CA PHE A 123 -1.63 3.59 -0.84
C PHE A 123 -1.81 3.55 0.69
N ILE A 124 -2.31 4.65 1.26
CA ILE A 124 -2.43 4.82 2.70
C ILE A 124 -3.39 3.79 3.31
N VAL A 125 -4.60 3.65 2.75
CA VAL A 125 -5.63 2.76 3.31
C VAL A 125 -5.14 1.31 3.30
N PHE A 126 -4.61 0.82 2.18
CA PHE A 126 -4.15 -0.56 2.10
C PHE A 126 -2.88 -0.81 2.92
N SER A 127 -2.00 0.18 3.07
CA SER A 127 -0.85 0.09 3.99
C SER A 127 -1.27 0.01 5.45
N ILE A 128 -2.27 0.79 5.88
CA ILE A 128 -2.83 0.72 7.24
C ILE A 128 -3.41 -0.68 7.49
N VAL A 129 -4.24 -1.19 6.58
CA VAL A 129 -4.85 -2.52 6.75
C VAL A 129 -3.78 -3.60 6.80
N LEU A 130 -2.78 -3.56 5.92
CA LEU A 130 -1.67 -4.51 5.93
C LEU A 130 -0.93 -4.49 7.27
N ALA A 131 -0.57 -3.30 7.77
CA ALA A 131 0.13 -3.16 9.03
C ALA A 131 -0.67 -3.72 10.22
N ILE A 132 -1.99 -3.48 10.27
CA ILE A 132 -2.87 -4.05 11.30
C ILE A 132 -2.89 -5.58 11.21
N VAL A 133 -3.04 -6.15 10.02
CA VAL A 133 -3.09 -7.60 9.83
C VAL A 133 -1.74 -8.25 10.16
N SER A 134 -0.62 -7.62 9.78
CA SER A 134 0.73 -8.06 10.15
C SER A 134 0.97 -8.02 11.66
N LEU A 135 0.46 -6.99 12.34
CA LEU A 135 0.49 -6.92 13.81
C LEU A 135 -0.27 -8.08 14.45
N ILE A 136 -1.50 -8.34 14.00
CA ILE A 136 -2.31 -9.47 14.50
C ILE A 136 -1.57 -10.78 14.28
N THR A 137 -0.97 -10.98 13.10
CA THR A 137 -0.22 -12.20 12.76
C THR A 137 1.00 -12.38 13.67
N THR A 138 1.74 -11.30 13.92
CA THR A 138 2.93 -11.31 14.80
C THR A 138 2.58 -11.65 16.25
N VAL A 139 1.41 -11.22 16.72
CA VAL A 139 0.96 -11.52 18.10
C VAL A 139 0.32 -12.90 18.21
N ALA A 140 -0.39 -13.36 17.18
CA ALA A 140 -1.17 -14.59 17.22
C ALA A 140 -0.39 -15.85 16.81
N VAL A 141 0.69 -15.71 16.05
CA VAL A 141 1.44 -16.83 15.49
C VAL A 141 2.86 -16.82 16.05
N SER A 142 3.16 -17.76 16.94
CA SER A 142 4.47 -17.87 17.59
C SER A 142 5.54 -18.54 16.72
N ASP A 143 5.12 -19.39 15.79
CA ASP A 143 6.04 -20.06 14.87
C ASP A 143 6.48 -19.10 13.74
N ILE A 144 7.78 -18.85 13.63
CA ILE A 144 8.36 -17.85 12.72
C ILE A 144 8.08 -18.21 11.25
N GLN A 145 8.08 -19.50 10.90
CA GLN A 145 7.80 -19.96 9.55
C GLN A 145 6.33 -19.70 9.19
N ALA A 146 5.40 -20.13 10.04
CA ALA A 146 3.98 -19.89 9.89
C ALA A 146 3.65 -18.39 9.88
N GLN A 147 4.32 -17.58 10.71
CA GLN A 147 4.18 -16.12 10.72
C GLN A 147 4.61 -15.50 9.39
N THR A 148 5.72 -15.97 8.82
CA THR A 148 6.23 -15.51 7.52
C THR A 148 5.26 -15.85 6.39
N ILE A 149 4.80 -17.11 6.34
CA ILE A 149 3.82 -17.56 5.34
C ILE A 149 2.51 -16.77 5.47
N ALA A 150 1.97 -16.66 6.67
CA ALA A 150 0.74 -15.90 6.93
C ALA A 150 0.90 -14.42 6.53
N SER A 151 2.04 -13.80 6.84
CA SER A 151 2.34 -12.43 6.44
C SER A 151 2.38 -12.25 4.91
N GLN A 152 2.95 -13.21 4.17
CA GLN A 152 2.94 -13.18 2.71
C GLN A 152 1.54 -13.38 2.13
N LEU A 153 0.74 -14.30 2.68
CA LEU A 153 -0.65 -14.49 2.28
C LEU A 153 -1.48 -13.21 2.51
N ASN A 154 -1.33 -12.59 3.67
CA ASN A 154 -1.96 -11.31 3.99
C ASN A 154 -1.55 -10.21 3.00
N ASN A 155 -0.25 -10.12 2.67
CA ASN A 155 0.24 -9.18 1.66
C ASN A 155 -0.40 -9.42 0.28
N ILE A 156 -0.49 -10.69 -0.18
CA ILE A 156 -1.16 -11.04 -1.44
C ILE A 156 -2.63 -10.59 -1.43
N LEU A 157 -3.38 -10.90 -0.37
CA LEU A 157 -4.80 -10.55 -0.25
C LEU A 157 -5.01 -9.04 -0.27
N ILE A 158 -4.23 -8.29 0.51
CA ILE A 158 -4.34 -6.82 0.54
C ILE A 158 -3.94 -6.21 -0.80
N LYS A 159 -2.92 -6.76 -1.49
CA LYS A 159 -2.52 -6.29 -2.82
C LYS A 159 -3.57 -6.63 -3.89
N LEU A 160 -4.24 -7.78 -3.81
CA LEU A 160 -5.39 -8.10 -4.66
C LEU A 160 -6.49 -7.06 -4.49
N TRP A 161 -6.82 -6.72 -3.24
CA TRP A 161 -7.83 -5.71 -2.94
C TRP A 161 -7.42 -4.32 -3.44
N ALA A 162 -6.17 -3.93 -3.22
CA ALA A 162 -5.61 -2.68 -3.76
C ALA A 162 -5.61 -2.65 -5.30
N THR A 163 -5.43 -3.79 -5.95
CA THR A 163 -5.52 -3.93 -7.41
C THR A 163 -6.96 -3.78 -7.89
N TYR A 164 -7.93 -4.38 -7.19
CA TYR A 164 -9.35 -4.19 -7.49
C TYR A 164 -9.78 -2.72 -7.36
N PHE A 165 -9.27 -2.02 -6.34
CA PHE A 165 -9.44 -0.57 -6.22
C PHE A 165 -8.92 0.17 -7.45
N LEU A 166 -7.68 -0.13 -7.85
CA LEU A 166 -7.04 0.52 -8.99
C LEU A 166 -7.76 0.22 -10.32
N TYR A 167 -8.25 -1.01 -10.49
CA TYR A 167 -9.15 -1.38 -11.59
C TYR A 167 -10.38 -0.48 -11.61
N GLY A 168 -11.02 -0.27 -10.46
CA GLY A 168 -12.19 0.58 -10.35
C GLY A 168 -11.90 2.02 -10.74
N VAL A 169 -10.76 2.56 -10.29
CA VAL A 169 -10.28 3.89 -10.70
C VAL A 169 -10.05 3.95 -12.21
N PHE A 170 -9.34 2.99 -12.82
CA PHE A 170 -9.09 3.04 -14.26
C PHE A 170 -10.34 2.85 -15.12
N LYS A 171 -11.23 1.94 -14.73
CA LYS A 171 -12.41 1.59 -15.53
C LYS A 171 -13.53 2.61 -15.37
N TYR A 172 -13.81 3.05 -14.15
CA TYR A 172 -14.98 3.88 -13.88
C TYR A 172 -14.62 5.35 -13.69
N TYR A 173 -13.44 5.67 -13.15
CA TYR A 173 -13.00 7.07 -13.03
C TYR A 173 -12.22 7.57 -14.26
N LEU A 174 -11.24 6.83 -14.77
CA LEU A 174 -10.54 7.23 -16.00
C LEU A 174 -11.24 6.74 -17.28
N GLN A 175 -12.30 5.93 -17.15
CA GLN A 175 -13.10 5.43 -18.28
C GLN A 175 -12.30 4.72 -19.39
N THR A 176 -11.16 4.13 -19.01
CA THR A 176 -10.23 3.47 -19.94
C THR A 176 -10.85 2.25 -20.62
N LYS A 177 -10.50 1.97 -21.87
CA LYS A 177 -11.02 0.82 -22.61
C LYS A 177 -10.21 -0.45 -22.39
N LYS A 178 -8.89 -0.34 -22.26
CA LYS A 178 -7.91 -1.44 -22.18
C LYS A 178 -7.06 -1.39 -20.92
N LEU A 179 -6.63 -0.20 -20.47
CA LEU A 179 -5.66 -0.01 -19.39
C LEU A 179 -6.11 -0.64 -18.08
N HIS A 180 -7.40 -0.53 -17.74
CA HIS A 180 -7.96 -1.15 -16.53
C HIS A 180 -7.78 -2.68 -16.49
N LYS A 181 -7.61 -3.34 -17.63
CA LYS A 181 -7.34 -4.79 -17.71
C LYS A 181 -5.86 -5.10 -17.62
N ILE A 182 -4.98 -4.22 -18.11
CA ILE A 182 -3.55 -4.52 -18.23
C ILE A 182 -2.83 -4.16 -16.94
N LEU A 183 -2.81 -2.88 -16.57
CA LEU A 183 -1.91 -2.37 -15.53
C LEU A 183 -2.20 -2.96 -14.13
N PRO A 184 -3.47 -3.03 -13.66
CA PRO A 184 -3.77 -3.68 -12.39
C PRO A 184 -3.36 -5.16 -12.38
N ILE A 185 -3.62 -5.90 -13.45
CA ILE A 185 -3.29 -7.33 -13.55
C ILE A 185 -1.77 -7.53 -13.52
N THR A 186 -1.01 -6.74 -14.29
CA THR A 186 0.46 -6.82 -14.29
C THR A 186 1.04 -6.57 -12.90
N LEU A 187 0.56 -5.54 -12.18
CA LEU A 187 1.01 -5.25 -10.82
C LEU A 187 0.69 -6.38 -9.84
N TYR A 188 -0.46 -7.03 -10.01
CA TYR A 188 -0.85 -8.18 -9.18
C TYR A 188 0.02 -9.41 -9.47
N ILE A 189 0.27 -9.73 -10.74
CA ILE A 189 1.14 -10.86 -11.12
C ILE A 189 2.56 -10.65 -10.57
N LEU A 190 3.12 -9.45 -10.69
CA LEU A 190 4.44 -9.14 -10.11
C LEU A 190 4.44 -9.37 -8.59
N THR A 191 3.39 -8.95 -7.90
CA THR A 191 3.26 -9.18 -6.45
C THR A 191 3.24 -10.67 -6.11
N LEU A 192 2.49 -11.48 -6.86
CA LEU A 192 2.43 -12.93 -6.67
C LEU A 192 3.81 -13.57 -6.84
N ILE A 193 4.55 -13.20 -7.89
CA ILE A 193 5.89 -13.72 -8.15
C ILE A 193 6.83 -13.45 -6.96
N PHE A 194 6.91 -12.19 -6.50
CA PHE A 194 7.76 -11.84 -5.36
C PHE A 194 7.35 -12.56 -4.07
N ALA A 195 6.05 -12.69 -3.81
CA ALA A 195 5.56 -13.40 -2.62
C ALA A 195 5.91 -14.89 -2.66
N VAL A 196 5.73 -15.56 -3.80
CA VAL A 196 6.09 -16.97 -3.97
C VAL A 196 7.60 -17.18 -3.79
N ILE A 197 8.43 -16.33 -4.41
CA ILE A 197 9.89 -16.37 -4.23
C ILE A 197 10.26 -16.25 -2.74
N SER A 198 9.64 -15.30 -2.02
CA SER A 198 9.89 -15.12 -0.59
C SER A 198 9.49 -16.36 0.23
N ILE A 199 8.35 -16.98 -0.07
CA ILE A 199 7.87 -18.19 0.63
C ILE A 199 8.84 -19.35 0.38
N VAL A 200 9.21 -19.59 -0.88
CA VAL A 200 10.13 -20.68 -1.25
C VAL A 200 11.49 -20.51 -0.58
N ASN A 201 12.06 -19.31 -0.61
CA ASN A 201 13.34 -19.02 0.05
C ASN A 201 13.27 -19.26 1.56
N THR A 202 12.14 -18.91 2.20
CA THR A 202 11.93 -19.14 3.64
C THR A 202 11.90 -20.64 3.94
N MET A 203 11.20 -21.44 3.14
CA MET A 203 11.11 -22.89 3.32
C MET A 203 12.47 -23.59 3.11
N LEU A 204 13.25 -23.14 2.12
CA LEU A 204 14.58 -23.72 1.83
C LEU A 204 15.61 -23.39 2.90
N ALA A 205 15.62 -22.15 3.42
CA ALA A 205 16.57 -21.71 4.44
C ALA A 205 16.44 -22.48 5.76
N THR A 206 15.27 -23.02 6.07
CA THR A 206 15.01 -23.83 7.28
C THR A 206 15.20 -25.34 7.08
N SER A 207 15.49 -25.78 5.84
CA SER A 207 15.69 -27.20 5.50
C SER A 207 17.16 -27.64 5.49
N ILE A 208 18.07 -26.74 5.89
CA ILE A 208 19.52 -26.92 6.05
C ILE A 208 19.85 -26.77 7.53
#